data_AF-A0A519RTL4-F1
#
_entry.id   AF-A0A519RTL4-F1
#
_cell.length_a   1.000
_cell.length_b   1.000
_cell.length_c   1.000
_cell.angle_alpha   90.00
_cell.angle_beta   90.00
_cell.angle_gamma   90.00
#
_symmetry.space_group_name_H-M   'P 1'
#
loop_
_entity.id
_entity.type
_entity.pdbx_description
1 polymer ?
#
loop_
_entity_poly.entity_id
_entity_poly.type
_entity_poly.pdbx_seq_one_letter_code
_entity_poly.pdbx_strand_id
1 'polypeptide(L)'
;MKTITYINRFAISLPIILALIGIIINDSAGNYFGYALFSTMLTGFLQVMLGLTLLFRKPNNKPLIIYLSAVGLFFLLWYLNANFIDSDALTYCLFIVPPILALYLSLIIYKKEKL
;
A
#
# COMPACT_ATOMS: atom_id res chain seq x y z
N MET A 1 1.61 19.09 6.37
CA MET A 1 0.74 17.90 6.47
C MET A 1 -0.10 17.69 5.22
N LYS A 2 -0.75 18.73 4.69
CA LYS A 2 -1.54 18.69 3.44
C LYS A 2 -0.86 17.94 2.27
N THR A 3 0.41 18.22 1.99
CA THR A 3 1.17 17.54 0.91
C THR A 3 1.23 16.02 1.09
N ILE A 4 1.45 15.52 2.32
CA ILE A 4 1.50 14.08 2.62
C ILE A 4 0.13 13.46 2.38
N THR A 5 -0.94 14.14 2.80
CA THR A 5 -2.32 13.71 2.54
C THR A 5 -2.60 13.59 1.04
N TYR A 6 -2.24 14.61 0.24
CA TYR A 6 -2.47 14.61 -1.20
C TYR A 6 -1.70 13.48 -1.89
N ILE A 7 -0.43 13.27 -1.55
CA ILE A 7 0.37 12.16 -2.11
C ILE A 7 -0.25 10.81 -1.74
N ASN A 8 -0.66 10.61 -0.49
CA ASN A 8 -1.28 9.35 -0.06
C ASN A 8 -2.62 9.08 -0.77
N ARG A 9 -3.47 10.10 -0.90
CA ARG A 9 -4.75 9.98 -1.62
C ARG A 9 -4.52 9.66 -3.09
N PHE A 10 -3.59 10.38 -3.73
CA PHE A 10 -3.21 10.11 -5.12
C PHE A 10 -2.77 8.66 -5.30
N ALA A 11 -1.81 8.20 -4.48
CA ALA A 11 -1.26 6.85 -4.54
C ALA A 11 -2.37 5.79 -4.49
N ILE A 12 -3.29 5.88 -3.53
CA ILE A 12 -4.38 4.89 -3.38
C ILE A 12 -5.41 4.98 -4.50
N SER A 13 -5.73 6.20 -4.96
CA SER A 13 -6.73 6.39 -6.00
C SER A 13 -6.26 5.92 -7.38
N LEU A 14 -4.96 5.97 -7.65
CA LEU A 14 -4.39 5.63 -8.96
C LEU A 14 -4.73 4.21 -9.44
N PRO A 15 -4.46 3.12 -8.69
CA PRO A 15 -4.83 1.76 -9.11
C PRO A 15 -6.33 1.60 -9.30
N ILE A 16 -7.14 2.24 -8.46
CA ILE A 16 -8.61 2.16 -8.53
C ILE A 16 -9.11 2.82 -9.81
N ILE A 17 -8.64 4.04 -10.12
CA ILE A 17 -9.02 4.78 -11.32
C ILE A 17 -8.59 4.03 -12.57
N LEU A 18 -7.37 3.49 -12.62
CA LEU A 18 -6.87 2.72 -13.77
C LEU A 18 -7.71 1.47 -14.01
N ALA A 19 -8.04 0.72 -12.95
CA ALA A 19 -8.91 -0.45 -13.05
C ALA A 19 -10.31 -0.08 -13.54
N LEU A 20 -10.91 0.99 -13.00
CA LEU A 20 -12.22 1.48 -13.43
C LEU A 20 -12.25 1.91 -14.90
N ILE A 21 -11.20 2.58 -15.38
CA ILE A 21 -11.09 2.94 -16.79
C ILE A 21 -11.10 1.67 -17.65
N GLY A 22 -10.31 0.66 -17.29
CA GLY A 22 -10.26 -0.63 -18.01
C GLY A 22 -11.63 -1.31 -18.11
N ILE A 23 -12.43 -1.26 -17.04
CA ILE A 23 -13.81 -1.76 -17.03
C ILE A 23 -14.72 -0.93 -17.96
N ILE A 24 -14.68 0.41 -17.85
CA ILE A 24 -15.57 1.30 -18.58
C ILE A 24 -15.36 1.20 -20.10
N ILE A 25 -14.11 1.09 -20.54
CA ILE A 25 -13.79 1.00 -21.98
C ILE A 25 -13.79 -0.44 -22.50
N ASN A 26 -14.07 -1.43 -21.65
CA ASN A 26 -13.95 -2.86 -21.95
C ASN A 26 -12.61 -3.19 -22.62
N ASP A 27 -11.50 -2.84 -21.96
CA ASP A 27 -10.16 -3.04 -22.48
C ASP A 27 -9.85 -4.53 -22.70
N SER A 28 -10.02 -5.00 -23.94
CA SER A 28 -9.80 -6.39 -24.33
C SER A 28 -8.33 -6.80 -24.27
N ALA A 29 -7.40 -5.84 -24.32
CA ALA A 29 -5.97 -6.11 -24.23
C ALA A 29 -5.49 -6.20 -22.76
N GLY A 30 -6.30 -5.77 -21.80
CA GLY A 30 -5.95 -5.80 -20.37
C GLY A 30 -4.83 -4.85 -19.95
N ASN A 31 -4.47 -3.89 -20.81
CA ASN A 31 -3.43 -2.89 -20.55
C ASN A 31 -3.71 -2.10 -19.28
N TYR A 32 -4.95 -1.62 -19.10
CA TYR A 32 -5.34 -0.82 -17.93
C TYR A 32 -5.33 -1.62 -16.64
N PHE A 33 -5.67 -2.91 -16.68
CA PHE A 33 -5.54 -3.81 -15.54
C PHE A 33 -4.06 -4.04 -15.18
N GLY A 34 -3.20 -4.22 -16.20
CA GLY A 34 -1.75 -4.27 -16.00
C GLY A 34 -1.22 -3.00 -15.33
N TYR A 35 -1.61 -1.82 -15.83
CA TYR A 35 -1.24 -0.53 -15.23
C TYR A 35 -1.77 -0.38 -13.80
N ALA A 36 -3.00 -0.83 -13.53
CA ALA A 36 -3.55 -0.84 -12.19
C ALA A 36 -2.69 -1.69 -11.24
N LEU A 37 -2.34 -2.91 -11.62
CA LEU A 37 -1.45 -3.79 -10.83
C LEU A 37 -0.07 -3.17 -10.61
N PHE A 38 0.59 -2.64 -11.64
CA PHE A 38 1.87 -1.94 -11.47
C PHE A 38 1.75 -0.74 -10.54
N SER A 39 0.67 0.03 -10.64
CA SER A 39 0.44 1.17 -9.76
C SER A 39 0.19 0.77 -8.30
N THR A 40 -0.25 -0.47 -8.00
CA THR A 40 -0.29 -0.97 -6.61
C THR A 40 1.12 -1.11 -6.01
N MET A 41 2.12 -1.52 -6.80
CA MET A 41 3.52 -1.58 -6.35
C MET A 41 4.06 -0.18 -6.07
N LEU A 42 3.77 0.77 -6.97
CA LEU A 42 4.10 2.18 -6.78
C LEU A 42 3.42 2.75 -5.53
N THR A 43 2.17 2.38 -5.28
CA THR A 43 1.42 2.77 -4.08
C THR A 43 2.12 2.28 -2.82
N GLY A 44 2.48 1.00 -2.77
CA GLY A 44 3.22 0.43 -1.64
C GLY A 44 4.52 1.18 -1.37
N PHE A 45 5.31 1.44 -2.42
CA PHE A 45 6.56 2.21 -2.31
C PHE A 45 6.33 3.62 -1.74
N LEU A 46 5.39 4.38 -2.31
CA LEU A 46 5.06 5.72 -1.83
C LEU A 46 4.61 5.70 -0.37
N GLN A 47 3.82 4.71 0.04
CA GLN A 47 3.35 4.60 1.41
C GLN A 47 4.47 4.29 2.40
N VAL A 48 5.44 3.44 2.05
CA VAL A 48 6.64 3.22 2.87
C VAL A 48 7.43 4.52 3.03
N MET A 49 7.65 5.25 1.93
CA MET A 49 8.33 6.55 1.97
C MET A 49 7.61 7.58 2.86
N LEU A 50 6.28 7.65 2.76
CA LEU A 50 5.46 8.52 3.62
C LEU A 50 5.52 8.08 5.08
N GLY A 51 5.42 6.78 5.36
CA GLY A 51 5.52 6.21 6.70
C GLY A 51 6.86 6.55 7.37
N LEU A 52 7.96 6.35 6.66
CA LEU A 52 9.32 6.72 7.10
C LEU A 52 9.43 8.22 7.34
N THR A 53 9.00 9.05 6.39
CA THR A 53 9.02 10.52 6.52
C THR A 53 8.26 10.99 7.76
N LEU A 54 7.10 10.39 8.03
CA LEU A 54 6.30 10.72 9.22
C LEU A 54 6.96 10.22 10.51
N LEU A 55 7.62 9.06 10.49
CA LEU A 55 8.34 8.54 11.64
C LEU A 55 9.55 9.41 11.98
N PHE A 56 10.35 9.85 11.00
CA PHE A 56 11.46 10.78 11.24
C PHE A 56 11.00 12.08 11.90
N ARG A 57 9.82 12.58 11.54
CA ARG A 57 9.25 13.79 12.17
C ARG A 57 8.72 13.55 13.58
N LYS A 58 8.28 12.32 13.90
CA LYS A 58 7.71 11.94 15.20
C LYS A 58 8.14 10.50 15.56
N PRO A 59 9.39 10.29 16.02
CA PRO A 59 9.99 8.96 16.15
C PRO A 59 9.27 8.07 17.16
N ASN A 60 8.64 8.65 18.19
CA ASN A 60 7.92 7.89 19.22
C ASN A 60 6.45 7.58 18.85
N ASN A 61 6.07 7.74 17.58
CA ASN A 61 4.70 7.50 17.16
C ASN A 61 4.42 5.99 16.99
N LYS A 62 3.89 5.36 18.05
CA LYS A 62 3.55 3.92 18.07
C LYS A 62 2.77 3.44 16.83
N PRO A 63 1.71 4.14 16.34
CA PRO A 63 1.02 3.72 15.12
C PRO A 63 1.91 3.62 13.87
N LEU A 64 2.84 4.56 13.68
CA LEU A 64 3.77 4.53 12.55
C LEU A 64 4.81 3.42 12.68
N ILE A 65 5.28 3.16 13.90
CA ILE A 65 6.17 2.03 14.19
C ILE A 65 5.45 0.72 13.84
N ILE A 66 4.23 0.52 14.32
CA ILE A 66 3.41 -0.67 14.02
C ILE A 66 3.23 -0.82 12.50
N TYR A 67 2.90 0.26 11.79
CA TYR A 67 2.77 0.23 10.33
C TYR A 67 4.05 -0.25 9.65
N LEU A 68 5.21 0.35 9.95
CA LEU A 68 6.48 -0.02 9.31
C LEU A 68 6.96 -1.43 9.71
N SER A 69 6.74 -1.83 10.96
CA SER A 69 7.01 -3.20 11.40
C SER A 69 6.14 -4.21 10.66
N ALA A 70 4.86 -3.92 10.44
CA ALA A 70 3.96 -4.78 9.68
C ALA A 70 4.35 -4.86 8.19
N VAL A 71 4.82 -3.76 7.59
CA VAL A 71 5.40 -3.77 6.24
C VAL A 71 6.64 -4.68 6.18
N GLY A 72 7.56 -4.55 7.15
CA GLY A 72 8.74 -5.41 7.21
C GLY A 72 8.39 -6.89 7.36
N LEU A 73 7.41 -7.19 8.23
CA LEU A 73 6.89 -8.55 8.42
C LEU A 73 6.23 -9.09 7.15
N PHE A 74 5.47 -8.27 6.42
CA PHE A 74 4.87 -8.67 5.15
C PHE A 74 5.94 -9.12 4.15
N PHE A 75 6.99 -8.33 3.92
CA PHE A 75 8.06 -8.70 3.00
C PHE A 75 8.83 -9.93 3.47
N LEU A 76 9.06 -10.08 4.79
CA LEU A 76 9.69 -11.26 5.36
C LEU A 76 8.84 -12.52 5.12
N LEU A 77 7.54 -12.45 5.40
CA LEU A 77 6.62 -13.58 5.17
C LEU A 77 6.51 -13.93 3.69
N TRP A 78 6.46 -12.92 2.81
CA TRP A 78 6.47 -13.15 1.36
C TRP A 78 7.74 -13.88 0.92
N TYR A 79 8.91 -13.41 1.39
CA TYR A 79 10.19 -14.04 1.09
C TYR A 79 10.27 -15.47 1.60
N LEU A 80 9.84 -15.71 2.85
CA LEU A 80 9.82 -17.05 3.43
C LEU A 80 8.89 -17.98 2.67
N ASN A 81 7.70 -17.48 2.28
CA ASN A 81 6.75 -18.27 1.52
C ASN A 81 7.30 -18.65 0.14
N ALA A 82 7.89 -17.70 -0.57
CA ALA A 82 8.39 -17.92 -1.92
C ALA A 82 9.61 -18.86 -1.99
N ASN A 83 10.40 -18.98 -0.91
CA ASN A 83 11.67 -19.73 -0.94
C ASN A 83 11.69 -20.99 -0.07
N PHE A 84 10.83 -21.08 0.95
CA PHE A 84 10.92 -22.14 1.96
C PHE A 84 9.58 -22.81 2.30
N ILE A 85 8.47 -22.07 2.37
CA ILE A 85 7.18 -22.60 2.85
C ILE A 85 6.30 -23.10 1.70
N ASP A 86 6.26 -22.37 0.58
CA ASP A 86 5.48 -22.69 -0.63
C ASP A 86 3.98 -22.97 -0.34
N SER A 87 3.36 -22.13 0.48
CA SER A 87 1.94 -22.28 0.86
C SER A 87 1.03 -21.36 0.05
N ASP A 88 0.11 -21.95 -0.71
CA ASP A 88 -0.95 -21.23 -1.43
C ASP A 88 -1.86 -20.43 -0.49
N ALA A 89 -2.23 -21.00 0.65
CA ALA A 89 -3.06 -20.33 1.64
C ALA A 89 -2.38 -19.05 2.16
N LEU A 90 -1.06 -19.11 2.42
CA LEU A 90 -0.29 -17.95 2.82
C LEU A 90 -0.19 -16.93 1.68
N THR A 91 0.02 -17.37 0.44
CA THR A 91 0.01 -16.51 -0.75
C THR A 91 -1.28 -15.71 -0.85
N TYR A 92 -2.45 -16.36 -0.77
CA TYR A 92 -3.75 -15.68 -0.84
C TYR A 92 -3.95 -14.67 0.29
N CYS A 93 -3.53 -15.02 1.51
CA CYS A 93 -3.56 -14.07 2.63
C CYS A 93 -2.68 -12.84 2.36
N LEU A 94 -1.46 -13.05 1.86
CA LEU A 94 -0.50 -11.98 1.59
C LEU A 94 -0.98 -11.03 0.49
N PHE A 95 -1.77 -11.48 -0.49
CA PHE A 95 -2.36 -10.59 -1.50
C PHE A 95 -3.29 -9.51 -0.89
N ILE A 96 -3.92 -9.79 0.25
CA ILE A 96 -4.86 -8.86 0.90
C ILE A 96 -4.16 -7.90 1.88
N VAL A 97 -2.93 -8.22 2.30
CA VAL A 97 -2.20 -7.40 3.29
C VAL A 97 -1.86 -6.00 2.77
N PRO A 98 -1.34 -5.79 1.54
CA PRO A 98 -1.02 -4.45 1.03
C PRO A 98 -2.19 -3.45 1.09
N PRO A 99 -3.42 -3.76 0.61
CA PRO A 99 -4.52 -2.80 0.72
C PRO A 99 -4.92 -2.52 2.18
N ILE A 100 -4.81 -3.49 3.09
CA ILE A 100 -5.06 -3.26 4.53
C ILE A 100 -4.03 -2.28 5.10
N LEU A 101 -2.74 -2.47 4.80
CA LEU A 101 -1.66 -1.57 5.23
C LEU A 101 -1.84 -0.17 4.65
N ALA A 102 -2.29 -0.07 3.39
CA ALA A 102 -2.58 1.19 2.74
C ALA A 102 -3.70 1.99 3.44
N LEU A 103 -4.79 1.31 3.80
CA LEU A 103 -5.86 1.91 4.59
C LEU A 103 -5.37 2.32 5.98
N TYR A 104 -4.58 1.48 6.64
CA TYR A 104 -4.04 1.77 7.97
C TYR A 104 -3.19 3.04 8.00
N LEU A 105 -2.24 3.19 7.06
CA LEU A 105 -1.43 4.42 6.97
C LEU A 105 -2.31 5.65 6.65
N SER A 106 -3.31 5.49 5.78
CA SER A 106 -4.25 6.56 5.45
C SER A 106 -4.99 7.08 6.67
N LEU A 107 -5.45 6.18 7.54
CA LEU A 107 -6.11 6.53 8.80
C LEU A 107 -5.17 7.28 9.74
N ILE A 108 -3.89 6.87 9.82
CA ILE A 108 -2.88 7.58 10.61
C ILE A 108 -2.69 9.02 10.08
N ILE A 109 -2.53 9.18 8.76
CA ILE A 109 -2.34 10.48 8.11
C ILE A 109 -3.55 11.39 8.34
N TYR A 110 -4.76 10.87 8.12
CA TYR A 110 -6.01 11.62 8.30
C TYR A 110 -6.21 12.10 9.74
N LYS A 111 -5.98 11.22 10.73
CA LYS A 111 -6.07 11.60 12.15
C LYS A 111 -5.08 12.72 12.51
N LYS A 112 -3.88 12.70 11.92
CA LYS A 112 -2.85 13.73 12.13
C LYS A 112 -3.11 15.03 11.38
N GLU A 113 -3.93 15.02 10.32
CA GLU A 113 -4.30 16.23 9.58
C GLU A 113 -5.38 17.04 10.32
N LYS A 114 -6.23 16.36 11.10
CA LYS A 114 -7.30 16.98 11.90
C LYS A 114 -6.86 17.47 13.28
N LEU A 115 -5.62 17.20 13.70
CA LEU A 115 -4.99 17.66 14.94
C LEU A 115 -4.04 18.82 14.65
#